data_AF-A0A9Q3V6X7-F1
#
_entry.id   AF-A0A9Q3V6X7-F1
#
_cell.length_a   1.000
_cell.length_b   1.000
_cell.length_c   1.000
_cell.angle_alpha   90.00
_cell.angle_beta   90.00
_cell.angle_gamma   90.00
#
_symmetry.space_group_name_H-M   'P 1'
#
loop_
_entity.id
_entity.type
_entity.pdbx_description
1 polymer ?
#
loop_
_entity_poly.entity_id
_entity_poly.type
_entity_poly.pdbx_seq_one_letter_code
_entity_poly.pdbx_strand_id
1 'polypeptide(L)'
;MAIADGKVIGKNKYFGANDVYVSILHNLPDGRKFIAKYCELAKSSVSLEVGNQVRQKQELGKTAHLGVSAYNRKVKKTYSLYMCHFEIYDCSAGEDNPIYMGNNPPYMRRKDLIDPLSILEEGYRNTFGEIGDGNDHLFTINDGKEALRELYNEYKNSTWNWKWNGSDTEVQVTGKDLLTIVEKMYRLETTHFTSKQYKHCGTGGMEVFGSAPHYGWDGSLYTEEPIGTWSSFENAGLSGQGGNAQVTNKQKEFVQLPSVISGMRYKINYIIKYNGNFERWFSKTDETARSTYRTTLRGIRDRFIQEISGN
;
A
#
# COMPACT_ATOMS: atom_id res chain seq x y z
N MET A 1 -8.40 -19.81 -9.02
CA MET A 1 -9.75 -19.21 -9.08
C MET A 1 -9.75 -18.09 -10.11
N ALA A 2 -10.92 -17.69 -10.60
CA ALA A 2 -11.05 -16.53 -11.49
C ALA A 2 -10.75 -15.24 -10.73
N ILE A 3 -9.86 -14.41 -11.29
CA ILE A 3 -9.45 -13.11 -10.72
C ILE A 3 -10.49 -12.01 -10.92
N ALA A 4 -11.39 -12.18 -11.89
CA ALA A 4 -12.49 -11.27 -12.20
C ALA A 4 -13.62 -12.03 -12.93
N ASP A 5 -14.74 -11.37 -13.14
CA ASP A 5 -15.80 -11.86 -14.03
C ASP A 5 -15.28 -11.97 -15.48
N GLY A 6 -15.81 -12.92 -16.23
CA GLY A 6 -15.36 -13.13 -17.61
C GLY A 6 -16.03 -14.29 -18.32
N LYS A 7 -15.51 -14.60 -19.51
CA LYS A 7 -15.99 -15.71 -20.35
C LYS A 7 -14.82 -16.59 -20.75
N VAL A 8 -14.99 -17.90 -20.61
CA VAL A 8 -14.00 -18.87 -21.08
C VAL A 8 -13.93 -18.80 -22.61
N ILE A 9 -12.74 -18.50 -23.14
CA ILE A 9 -12.48 -18.40 -24.58
C ILE A 9 -11.61 -19.55 -25.10
N GLY A 10 -10.93 -20.29 -24.21
CA GLY A 10 -10.09 -21.41 -24.61
C GLY A 10 -9.96 -22.47 -23.53
N LYS A 11 -9.92 -23.73 -23.96
CA LYS A 11 -9.58 -24.89 -23.12
C LYS A 11 -8.97 -25.97 -24.02
N ASN A 12 -7.76 -26.43 -23.71
CA ASN A 12 -7.14 -27.55 -24.44
C ASN A 12 -6.02 -28.18 -23.61
N LYS A 13 -5.44 -29.27 -24.11
CA LYS A 13 -4.22 -29.91 -23.58
C LYS A 13 -3.06 -28.90 -23.58
N TYR A 14 -2.22 -28.92 -22.55
CA TYR A 14 -1.06 -28.02 -22.45
C TYR A 14 0.26 -28.72 -22.83
N PHE A 15 0.93 -29.42 -21.91
CA PHE A 15 2.19 -30.13 -22.20
C PHE A 15 2.14 -31.61 -21.80
N GLY A 16 1.55 -31.96 -20.66
CA GLY A 16 1.40 -33.32 -20.16
C GLY A 16 0.15 -34.04 -20.68
N ALA A 17 0.07 -35.36 -20.49
CA ALA A 17 -1.12 -36.15 -20.84
C ALA A 17 -2.35 -35.80 -19.97
N ASN A 18 -2.11 -35.30 -18.76
CA ASN A 18 -3.13 -35.10 -17.72
C ASN A 18 -3.36 -33.63 -17.32
N ASP A 19 -2.72 -32.69 -18.02
CA ASP A 19 -2.90 -31.25 -17.80
C ASP A 19 -3.65 -30.56 -18.93
N VAL A 20 -4.31 -29.47 -18.58
CA VAL A 20 -5.01 -28.58 -19.51
C VAL A 20 -4.68 -27.12 -19.19
N TYR A 21 -4.91 -26.24 -20.15
CA TYR A 21 -5.03 -24.81 -19.91
C TYR A 21 -6.48 -24.35 -20.05
N VAL A 22 -6.80 -23.24 -19.39
CA VAL A 22 -8.04 -22.49 -19.54
C VAL A 22 -7.70 -21.02 -19.77
N SER A 23 -8.25 -20.41 -20.83
CA SER A 23 -8.12 -18.99 -21.14
C SER A 23 -9.47 -18.30 -20.92
N ILE A 24 -9.45 -17.17 -20.21
CA ILE A 24 -10.65 -16.41 -19.86
C ILE A 24 -10.46 -14.97 -20.33
N LEU A 25 -11.41 -14.47 -21.11
CA LEU A 25 -11.53 -13.05 -21.42
C LEU A 25 -12.27 -12.36 -20.27
N HIS A 26 -11.59 -11.49 -19.57
CA HIS A 26 -12.14 -10.67 -18.51
C HIS A 26 -12.57 -9.31 -19.05
N ASN A 27 -13.75 -8.86 -18.62
CA ASN A 27 -14.25 -7.51 -18.88
C ASN A 27 -14.50 -6.86 -17.52
N LEU A 28 -13.74 -5.82 -17.21
CA LEU A 28 -13.88 -5.11 -15.95
C LEU A 28 -14.96 -4.01 -16.04
N PRO A 29 -15.59 -3.64 -14.92
CA PRO A 29 -16.60 -2.57 -14.90
C PRO A 29 -16.11 -1.20 -15.39
N ASP A 30 -14.80 -0.95 -15.30
CA ASP A 30 -14.17 0.30 -15.77
C ASP A 30 -13.84 0.30 -17.28
N GLY A 31 -14.21 -0.76 -18.00
CA GLY A 31 -13.99 -0.90 -19.43
C GLY A 31 -12.66 -1.55 -19.81
N ARG A 32 -11.77 -1.84 -18.86
CA ARG A 32 -10.55 -2.62 -19.16
C ARG A 32 -10.92 -4.05 -19.56
N LYS A 33 -10.16 -4.59 -20.52
CA LYS A 33 -10.25 -5.98 -20.95
C LYS A 33 -8.87 -6.62 -20.92
N PHE A 34 -8.82 -7.90 -20.58
CA PHE A 34 -7.60 -8.68 -20.65
C PHE A 34 -7.94 -10.17 -20.75
N ILE A 35 -7.00 -10.97 -21.25
CA ILE A 35 -7.11 -12.43 -21.25
C ILE A 35 -6.19 -12.98 -20.17
N ALA A 36 -6.71 -13.80 -19.26
CA ALA A 36 -5.91 -14.58 -18.32
C ALA A 36 -5.87 -16.04 -18.74
N LYS A 37 -4.67 -16.62 -18.84
CA LYS A 37 -4.46 -18.03 -19.21
C LYS A 37 -3.86 -18.78 -18.02
N TYR A 38 -4.63 -19.75 -17.53
CA TYR A 38 -4.30 -20.63 -16.42
C TYR A 38 -3.89 -21.98 -16.99
N CYS A 39 -2.61 -22.34 -16.88
CA CYS A 39 -2.07 -23.57 -17.43
C CYS A 39 -1.77 -24.60 -16.33
N GLU A 40 -1.39 -25.81 -16.74
CA GLU A 40 -1.02 -26.92 -15.84
C GLU A 40 -2.13 -27.29 -14.83
N LEU A 41 -3.39 -27.15 -15.22
CA LEU A 41 -4.52 -27.57 -14.41
C LEU A 41 -4.79 -29.06 -14.59
N ALA A 42 -5.09 -29.78 -13.52
CA ALA A 42 -5.44 -31.19 -13.58
C ALA A 42 -6.74 -31.36 -14.38
N LYS A 43 -6.71 -32.13 -15.47
CA LYS A 43 -7.87 -32.33 -16.37
C LYS A 43 -9.13 -32.75 -15.62
N SER A 44 -9.00 -33.60 -14.60
CA SER A 44 -10.12 -34.09 -13.79
C SER A 44 -10.74 -33.03 -12.86
N SER A 45 -10.07 -31.90 -12.64
CA SER A 45 -10.53 -30.82 -11.76
C SER A 45 -11.21 -29.65 -12.49
N VAL A 46 -11.16 -29.62 -13.82
CA VAL A 46 -11.67 -28.52 -14.64
C VAL A 46 -12.99 -28.90 -15.29
N SER A 47 -14.10 -28.42 -14.74
CA SER A 47 -15.46 -28.61 -15.29
C SER A 47 -15.89 -27.57 -16.31
N LEU A 48 -15.14 -26.46 -16.44
CA LEU A 48 -15.47 -25.34 -17.34
C LEU A 48 -15.29 -25.72 -18.81
N GLU A 49 -16.15 -25.21 -19.69
CA GLU A 49 -16.07 -25.34 -21.14
C GLU A 49 -16.01 -23.97 -21.84
N VAL A 50 -15.52 -23.95 -23.08
CA VAL A 50 -15.50 -22.71 -23.90
C VAL A 50 -16.92 -22.15 -24.02
N GLY A 51 -17.04 -20.85 -23.79
CA GLY A 51 -18.31 -20.13 -23.77
C GLY A 51 -18.95 -19.97 -22.39
N ASN A 52 -18.52 -20.74 -21.38
CA ASN A 52 -19.01 -20.57 -20.01
C ASN A 52 -18.69 -19.17 -19.47
N GLN A 53 -19.64 -18.60 -18.74
CA GLN A 53 -19.39 -17.41 -17.93
C GLN A 53 -18.72 -17.83 -16.63
N VAL A 54 -17.78 -17.02 -16.17
CA VAL A 54 -17.15 -17.17 -14.86
C VAL A 54 -17.38 -15.92 -14.04
N ARG A 55 -17.52 -16.11 -12.72
CA ARG A 55 -17.52 -15.02 -11.76
C ARG A 55 -16.19 -14.96 -11.03
N GLN A 56 -15.82 -13.77 -10.55
CA GLN A 56 -14.70 -13.62 -9.63
C GLN A 56 -14.82 -14.62 -8.46
N LYS A 57 -13.67 -15.12 -8.00
CA LYS A 57 -13.55 -16.16 -6.96
C LYS A 57 -14.06 -17.55 -7.35
N GLN A 58 -14.63 -17.74 -8.54
CA GLN A 58 -15.05 -19.06 -8.98
C GLN A 58 -13.84 -20.00 -9.11
N GLU A 59 -13.96 -21.21 -8.56
CA GLU A 59 -12.95 -22.26 -8.76
C GLU A 59 -12.86 -22.63 -10.24
N LEU A 60 -11.64 -22.56 -10.80
CA LEU A 60 -11.38 -22.87 -12.20
C LEU A 60 -10.81 -24.28 -12.39
N GLY A 61 -10.21 -24.84 -11.33
CA GLY A 61 -9.46 -26.08 -11.33
C GLY A 61 -8.34 -26.05 -10.30
N LYS A 62 -7.65 -27.19 -10.18
CA LYS A 62 -6.51 -27.42 -9.28
C LYS A 62 -5.27 -27.70 -10.10
N THR A 63 -4.10 -27.33 -9.60
CA THR A 63 -2.81 -27.60 -10.26
C THR A 63 -2.58 -29.10 -10.43
N ALA A 64 -2.11 -29.51 -11.61
CA ALA A 64 -1.71 -30.88 -11.91
C ALA A 64 -0.39 -31.24 -11.21
N HIS A 65 -0.21 -32.53 -10.92
CA HIS A 65 1.08 -33.06 -10.50
C HIS A 65 2.00 -33.17 -11.72
N LEU A 66 3.03 -32.35 -11.76
CA LEU A 66 4.10 -32.45 -12.74
C LEU A 66 5.14 -33.43 -12.20
N GLY A 67 5.05 -34.68 -12.65
CA GLY A 67 6.10 -35.67 -12.39
C GLY A 67 7.36 -35.27 -13.14
N VAL A 68 8.26 -34.51 -12.50
CA VAL A 68 9.51 -34.11 -13.14
C VAL A 68 10.48 -35.30 -13.07
N SER A 69 10.47 -36.15 -14.08
CA SER A 69 11.67 -36.89 -14.50
C SER A 69 12.53 -36.07 -15.47
N ALA A 70 12.19 -34.80 -15.72
CA ALA A 70 12.76 -34.01 -16.81
C ALA A 70 12.84 -32.52 -16.48
N TYR A 71 13.86 -32.09 -15.74
CA TYR A 71 14.69 -30.91 -16.14
C TYR A 71 15.99 -30.79 -15.34
N ASN A 72 16.70 -31.90 -15.14
CA ASN A 72 18.14 -31.83 -14.95
C ASN A 72 18.73 -33.16 -15.40
N ARG A 73 19.22 -33.23 -16.65
CA ARG A 73 19.89 -34.42 -17.22
C ARG A 73 21.12 -34.87 -16.40
N LYS A 74 21.48 -34.14 -15.33
CA LYS A 74 22.60 -34.42 -14.43
C LYS A 74 22.23 -34.73 -12.98
N VAL A 75 20.96 -34.58 -12.57
CA VAL A 75 20.55 -34.83 -11.18
C VAL A 75 19.29 -35.69 -11.16
N LYS A 76 19.46 -37.00 -10.88
CA LYS A 76 18.36 -37.94 -10.63
C LYS A 76 17.72 -37.67 -9.26
N LYS A 77 17.08 -36.50 -9.10
CA LYS A 77 16.28 -36.21 -7.93
C LYS A 77 14.87 -35.92 -8.40
N THR A 78 13.97 -36.83 -8.06
CA THR A 78 12.54 -36.72 -8.38
C THR A 78 11.94 -35.72 -7.40
N TYR A 79 11.34 -34.65 -7.92
CA TYR A 79 10.57 -33.70 -7.13
C TYR A 79 9.12 -33.80 -7.57
N SER A 80 8.20 -33.87 -6.61
CA SER A 80 6.78 -33.63 -6.87
C SER A 80 6.58 -32.13 -6.96
N LEU A 81 6.12 -31.65 -8.11
CA LEU A 81 5.94 -30.24 -8.39
C LEU A 81 4.48 -29.98 -8.76
N TYR A 82 3.88 -29.00 -8.09
CA TYR A 82 2.55 -28.49 -8.37
C TYR A 82 2.70 -26.99 -8.64
N MET A 83 2.29 -26.55 -9.83
CA MET A 83 2.39 -25.15 -10.22
C MET A 83 1.25 -24.79 -11.18
N CYS A 84 1.03 -23.48 -11.32
CA CYS A 84 0.14 -22.90 -12.31
C CYS A 84 0.97 -21.90 -13.13
N HIS A 85 1.31 -22.24 -14.37
CA HIS A 85 1.84 -21.28 -15.33
C HIS A 85 0.72 -20.32 -15.71
N PHE A 86 1.01 -19.03 -15.57
CA PHE A 86 0.01 -17.97 -15.64
C PHE A 86 0.48 -16.88 -16.59
N GLU A 87 -0.39 -16.49 -17.53
CA GLU A 87 -0.10 -15.47 -18.54
C GLU A 87 -1.27 -14.48 -18.64
N ILE A 88 -0.96 -13.21 -18.89
CA ILE A 88 -1.94 -12.15 -19.12
C ILE A 88 -1.68 -11.46 -20.45
N TYR A 89 -2.75 -11.18 -21.19
CA TYR A 89 -2.70 -10.43 -22.44
C TYR A 89 -3.61 -9.21 -22.38
N ASP A 90 -3.15 -8.05 -22.85
CA ASP A 90 -3.91 -6.79 -22.82
C ASP A 90 -4.95 -6.62 -23.93
N CYS A 91 -5.18 -7.67 -24.73
CA CYS A 91 -6.08 -7.72 -25.88
C CYS A 91 -5.71 -6.78 -27.04
N SER A 92 -4.55 -6.10 -27.04
CA SER A 92 -4.12 -5.26 -28.17
C SER A 92 -3.83 -6.05 -29.46
N ALA A 93 -3.70 -7.38 -29.36
CA ALA A 93 -3.62 -8.29 -30.51
C ALA A 93 -4.95 -9.01 -30.81
N GLY A 94 -6.05 -8.65 -30.14
CA GLY A 94 -7.38 -9.24 -30.30
C GLY A 94 -7.85 -10.03 -29.06
N GLU A 95 -9.15 -10.31 -29.01
CA GLU A 95 -9.82 -10.97 -27.87
C GLU A 95 -9.90 -12.51 -28.01
N ASP A 96 -9.34 -13.07 -29.08
CA ASP A 96 -9.34 -14.51 -29.37
C ASP A 96 -8.43 -15.30 -28.42
N ASN A 97 -8.70 -16.61 -28.27
CA ASN A 97 -7.89 -17.48 -27.43
C ASN A 97 -6.39 -17.41 -27.82
N PRO A 98 -5.47 -17.18 -26.88
CA PRO A 98 -4.03 -17.21 -27.13
C PRO A 98 -3.56 -18.63 -27.45
N ILE A 99 -3.57 -18.94 -28.74
CA ILE A 99 -2.92 -20.13 -29.32
C ILE A 99 -1.44 -19.80 -29.46
N TYR A 100 -0.57 -20.80 -29.24
CA TYR A 100 0.84 -20.70 -29.60
C TYR A 100 0.93 -20.35 -31.09
N MET A 101 1.30 -19.11 -31.39
CA MET A 101 1.52 -18.69 -32.78
C MET A 101 2.83 -19.32 -33.23
N GLY A 102 2.71 -20.31 -34.12
CA GLY A 102 3.86 -20.99 -34.69
C GLY A 102 4.83 -20.03 -35.37
N ASN A 103 6.11 -20.38 -35.27
CA ASN A 103 7.26 -19.90 -36.06
C ASN A 103 7.82 -18.48 -35.80
N ASN A 104 7.67 -17.89 -34.61
CA ASN A 104 8.44 -16.68 -34.25
C ASN A 104 9.36 -16.87 -33.02
N PRO A 105 10.63 -17.31 -33.21
CA PRO A 105 11.60 -17.43 -32.12
C PRO A 105 11.94 -16.06 -31.50
N PRO A 106 12.46 -16.02 -30.25
CA PRO A 106 12.84 -17.16 -29.41
C PRO A 106 11.71 -17.75 -28.55
N TYR A 107 10.57 -17.07 -28.38
CA TYR A 107 9.55 -17.49 -27.41
C TYR A 107 8.14 -17.76 -27.96
N MET A 108 7.89 -17.58 -29.27
CA MET A 108 6.60 -17.91 -29.91
C MET A 108 5.36 -17.43 -29.13
N ARG A 109 5.41 -16.20 -28.59
CA ARG A 109 4.33 -15.60 -27.79
C ARG A 109 3.61 -14.53 -28.59
N ARG A 110 2.35 -14.27 -28.24
CA ARG A 110 1.64 -13.10 -28.76
C ARG A 110 2.32 -11.82 -28.28
N LYS A 111 2.25 -10.78 -29.13
CA LYS A 111 2.85 -9.46 -28.88
C LYS A 111 2.24 -8.71 -27.70
N ASP A 112 1.04 -9.10 -27.27
CA ASP A 112 0.23 -8.43 -26.25
C ASP A 112 0.33 -9.10 -24.87
N LEU A 113 1.31 -10.00 -24.68
CA LEU A 113 1.66 -10.54 -23.37
C LEU A 113 2.27 -9.43 -22.51
N ILE A 114 1.73 -9.23 -21.31
CA ILE A 114 2.18 -8.21 -20.35
C ILE A 114 2.63 -8.85 -19.04
N ASP A 115 3.32 -8.05 -18.21
CA ASP A 115 3.63 -8.43 -16.83
C ASP A 115 2.32 -8.60 -16.03
N PRO A 116 2.04 -9.79 -15.46
CA PRO A 116 0.80 -10.04 -14.77
C PRO A 116 0.73 -9.42 -13.37
N LEU A 117 1.83 -8.90 -12.81
CA LEU A 117 1.93 -8.56 -11.39
C LEU A 117 0.84 -7.57 -10.93
N SER A 118 0.66 -6.46 -11.64
CA SER A 118 -0.32 -5.44 -11.25
C SER A 118 -1.76 -5.96 -11.25
N ILE A 119 -2.13 -6.76 -12.26
CA ILE A 119 -3.47 -7.35 -12.36
C ILE A 119 -3.67 -8.47 -11.33
N LEU A 120 -2.61 -9.24 -11.03
CA LEU A 120 -2.65 -10.24 -9.97
C LEU A 120 -2.76 -9.61 -8.59
N GLU A 121 -2.06 -8.53 -8.30
CA GLU A 121 -2.18 -7.79 -7.05
C GLU A 121 -3.59 -7.23 -6.87
N GLU A 122 -4.14 -6.59 -7.91
CA GLU A 122 -5.52 -6.09 -7.92
C GLU A 122 -6.52 -7.25 -7.74
N GLY A 123 -6.38 -8.32 -8.54
CA GLY A 123 -7.26 -9.49 -8.49
C GLY A 123 -7.17 -10.24 -7.16
N TYR A 124 -5.98 -10.33 -6.56
CA TYR A 124 -5.75 -10.93 -5.25
C TYR A 124 -6.45 -10.12 -4.17
N ARG A 125 -6.28 -8.78 -4.15
CA ARG A 125 -6.99 -7.88 -3.23
C ARG A 125 -8.51 -8.04 -3.35
N ASN A 126 -9.04 -8.03 -4.58
CA ASN A 126 -10.47 -8.16 -4.82
C ASN A 126 -11.03 -9.56 -4.48
N THR A 127 -10.20 -10.62 -4.58
CA THR A 127 -10.63 -12.01 -4.39
C THR A 127 -10.49 -12.49 -2.95
N PHE A 128 -9.37 -12.20 -2.30
CA PHE A 128 -8.93 -12.87 -1.07
C PHE A 128 -8.87 -11.98 0.15
N GLY A 129 -9.41 -10.76 0.11
CA GLY A 129 -9.36 -9.82 1.25
C GLY A 129 -9.36 -10.54 2.61
N GLU A 130 -8.27 -10.29 3.36
CA GLU A 130 -7.87 -10.84 4.67
C GLU A 130 -6.86 -12.02 4.69
N ILE A 131 -5.59 -11.69 4.45
CA ILE A 131 -4.54 -12.02 5.45
C ILE A 131 -4.34 -10.71 6.22
N GLY A 132 -4.28 -10.75 7.56
CA GLY A 132 -4.27 -9.55 8.41
C GLY A 132 -3.31 -8.44 7.94
N ASP A 133 -3.68 -7.19 8.22
CA ASP A 133 -3.05 -5.93 7.77
C ASP A 133 -3.45 -5.46 6.35
N GLY A 134 -4.22 -4.38 6.32
CA GLY A 134 -4.61 -3.69 5.08
C GLY A 134 -6.11 -3.42 4.97
N ASN A 135 -6.71 -2.91 6.05
CA ASN A 135 -7.96 -2.16 5.97
C ASN A 135 -7.88 -1.17 4.79
N ASP A 136 -8.77 -1.33 3.81
CA ASP A 136 -9.25 -0.19 3.01
C ASP A 136 -10.30 0.61 3.82
N HIS A 137 -10.23 0.54 5.16
CA HIS A 137 -10.68 1.64 5.99
C HIS A 137 -9.71 2.79 5.75
N LEU A 138 -10.04 3.60 4.74
CA LEU A 138 -9.40 4.88 4.56
C LEU A 138 -9.64 5.68 5.82
N PHE A 139 -8.55 6.04 6.50
CA PHE A 139 -8.64 6.90 7.65
C PHE A 139 -9.34 8.20 7.25
N THR A 140 -10.41 8.48 7.95
CA THR A 140 -11.24 9.66 7.78
C THR A 140 -10.76 10.76 8.72
N ILE A 141 -11.31 11.95 8.54
CA ILE A 141 -11.12 13.05 9.50
C ILE A 141 -11.58 12.64 10.90
N ASN A 142 -12.62 11.78 10.99
CA ASN A 142 -13.16 11.34 12.28
C ASN A 142 -12.16 10.44 13.03
N ASP A 143 -11.43 9.57 12.33
CA ASP A 143 -10.39 8.73 12.95
C ASP A 143 -9.30 9.60 13.60
N GLY A 144 -8.93 10.72 12.97
CA GLY A 144 -7.99 11.68 13.55
C GLY A 144 -8.56 12.44 14.76
N LYS A 145 -9.87 12.74 14.74
CA LYS A 145 -10.54 13.37 15.88
C LYS A 145 -10.65 12.43 17.08
N GLU A 146 -11.03 11.17 16.87
CA GLU A 146 -11.11 10.16 17.92
C GLU A 146 -9.74 9.85 18.51
N ALA A 147 -8.71 9.69 17.66
CA ALA A 147 -7.33 9.51 18.12
C ALA A 147 -6.86 10.66 19.03
N LEU A 148 -7.13 11.92 18.66
CA LEU A 148 -6.81 13.06 19.52
C LEU A 148 -7.62 13.09 20.81
N ARG A 149 -8.88 12.64 20.81
CA ARG A 149 -9.71 12.54 22.01
C ARG A 149 -9.15 11.52 22.99
N GLU A 150 -8.77 10.34 22.50
CA GLU A 150 -8.14 9.31 23.32
C GLU A 150 -6.81 9.79 23.91
N LEU A 151 -5.94 10.36 23.07
CA LEU A 151 -4.68 10.94 23.52
C LEU A 151 -4.89 12.09 24.50
N TYR A 152 -5.93 12.92 24.32
CA TYR A 152 -6.23 14.00 25.26
C TYR A 152 -6.58 13.44 26.64
N ASN A 153 -7.40 12.38 26.69
CA ASN A 153 -7.73 11.75 27.95
C ASN A 153 -6.50 11.17 28.67
N GLU A 154 -5.53 10.66 27.91
CA GLU A 154 -4.28 10.14 28.44
C GLU A 154 -3.35 11.26 28.96
N TYR A 155 -3.16 12.31 28.16
CA TYR A 155 -2.14 13.32 28.43
C TYR A 155 -2.64 14.56 29.17
N LYS A 156 -3.95 14.79 29.34
CA LYS A 156 -4.51 16.06 29.89
C LYS A 156 -3.93 16.52 31.23
N ASN A 157 -3.48 15.60 32.08
CA ASN A 157 -2.89 15.90 33.38
C ASN A 157 -1.35 15.88 33.38
N SER A 158 -0.73 15.61 32.23
CA SER A 158 0.72 15.57 32.08
C SER A 158 1.29 16.97 31.92
N THR A 159 2.47 17.18 32.50
CA THR A 159 3.26 18.40 32.33
C THR A 159 4.72 18.04 32.08
N TRP A 160 5.39 18.86 31.29
CA TRP A 160 6.81 18.75 31.01
C TRP A 160 7.46 20.12 31.13
N ASN A 161 8.74 20.13 31.53
CA ASN A 161 9.57 21.32 31.42
C ASN A 161 10.48 21.12 30.21
N TRP A 162 10.24 21.91 29.16
CA TRP A 162 10.99 21.80 27.91
C TRP A 162 11.93 22.97 27.72
N LYS A 163 13.17 22.65 27.31
CA LYS A 163 14.15 23.62 26.88
C LYS A 163 14.27 23.57 25.36
N TRP A 164 13.59 24.50 24.70
CA TRP A 164 13.60 24.64 23.25
C TRP A 164 15.01 24.96 22.75
N ASN A 165 15.36 24.51 21.54
CA ASN A 165 16.65 24.82 20.93
C ASN A 165 16.81 26.34 20.80
N GLY A 166 17.85 26.88 21.43
CA GLY A 166 18.12 28.32 21.46
C GLY A 166 17.42 29.10 22.58
N SER A 167 16.70 28.43 23.50
CA SER A 167 16.14 29.05 24.70
C SER A 167 17.05 28.85 25.91
N ASP A 168 17.28 29.92 26.67
CA ASP A 168 17.98 29.86 27.96
C ASP A 168 17.05 29.43 29.11
N THR A 169 15.74 29.52 28.90
CA THR A 169 14.72 29.19 29.90
C THR A 169 13.93 27.93 29.54
N GLU A 170 13.54 27.19 30.58
CA GLU A 170 12.56 26.12 30.47
C GLU A 170 11.16 26.70 30.42
N VAL A 171 10.31 26.11 29.59
CA VAL A 171 8.89 26.43 29.50
C VAL A 171 8.11 25.22 29.99
N GLN A 172 7.20 25.43 30.92
CA GLN A 172 6.25 24.40 31.32
C GLN A 172 5.21 24.22 30.21
N VAL A 173 5.02 22.98 29.77
CA VAL A 173 4.11 22.60 28.70
C VAL A 173 3.13 21.57 29.23
N THR A 174 1.85 21.76 28.96
CA THR A 174 0.78 20.84 29.38
C THR A 174 0.48 19.78 28.31
N GLY A 175 -0.24 18.72 28.68
CA GLY A 175 -0.80 17.76 27.72
C GLY A 175 -1.62 18.41 26.60
N LYS A 176 -2.40 19.45 26.94
CA LYS A 176 -3.17 20.22 25.97
C LYS A 176 -2.27 20.91 24.95
N ASP A 177 -1.18 21.53 25.40
CA ASP A 177 -0.22 22.20 24.51
C ASP A 177 0.48 21.20 23.57
N LEU A 178 0.92 20.05 24.10
CA LEU A 178 1.50 18.97 23.30
C LEU A 178 0.54 18.49 22.21
N LEU A 179 -0.71 18.21 22.54
CA LEU A 179 -1.68 17.75 21.55
C LEU A 179 -2.12 18.83 20.57
N THR A 180 -2.10 20.10 20.99
CA THR A 180 -2.29 21.25 20.10
C THR A 180 -1.20 21.27 19.01
N ILE A 181 0.05 21.01 19.38
CA ILE A 181 1.17 20.87 18.43
C ILE A 181 0.92 19.69 17.49
N VAL A 182 0.57 18.52 18.02
CA VAL A 182 0.35 17.29 17.23
C VAL A 182 -0.79 17.46 16.23
N GLU A 183 -1.93 18.04 16.63
CA GLU A 183 -3.03 18.33 15.71
C GLU A 183 -2.58 19.25 14.57
N LYS A 184 -1.86 20.32 14.89
CA LYS A 184 -1.37 21.28 13.88
C LYS A 184 -0.39 20.62 12.91
N MET A 185 0.52 19.78 13.41
CA MET A 185 1.42 18.98 12.58
C MET A 185 0.63 18.08 11.64
N TYR A 186 -0.32 17.29 12.15
CA TYR A 186 -1.16 16.45 11.29
C TYR A 186 -1.90 17.26 10.24
N ARG A 187 -2.51 18.40 10.60
CA ARG A 187 -3.20 19.26 9.64
C ARG A 187 -2.27 19.77 8.53
N LEU A 188 -1.06 20.16 8.88
CA LEU A 188 -0.06 20.61 7.91
C LEU A 188 0.37 19.48 6.97
N GLU A 189 0.81 18.36 7.54
CA GLU A 189 1.39 17.23 6.78
C GLU A 189 0.37 16.49 5.91
N THR A 190 -0.92 16.55 6.28
CA THR A 190 -1.95 15.69 5.68
C THR A 190 -3.05 16.44 4.95
N THR A 191 -2.86 17.74 4.67
CA THR A 191 -3.91 18.61 4.11
C THR A 191 -5.20 18.53 4.95
N HIS A 192 -5.08 18.81 6.25
CA HIS A 192 -6.18 18.74 7.21
C HIS A 192 -6.88 17.37 7.27
N PHE A 193 -6.12 16.28 7.33
CA PHE A 193 -6.62 14.90 7.41
C PHE A 193 -7.34 14.41 6.14
N THR A 194 -7.00 14.97 4.98
CA THR A 194 -7.68 14.63 3.71
C THR A 194 -6.75 14.09 2.61
N SER A 195 -5.44 14.20 2.79
CA SER A 195 -4.45 13.68 1.85
C SER A 195 -4.61 12.17 1.65
N LYS A 196 -4.27 11.69 0.45
CA LYS A 196 -4.24 10.25 0.16
C LYS A 196 -3.28 9.52 1.10
N GLN A 197 -2.12 10.11 1.37
CA GLN A 197 -1.13 9.60 2.31
C GLN A 197 -1.75 9.33 3.68
N TYR A 198 -2.46 10.30 4.27
CA TYR A 198 -3.15 10.09 5.54
C TYR A 198 -4.21 8.98 5.47
N LYS A 199 -5.06 9.01 4.44
CA LYS A 199 -6.13 8.01 4.27
C LYS A 199 -5.60 6.58 4.26
N HIS A 200 -4.46 6.35 3.64
CA HIS A 200 -3.88 5.01 3.52
C HIS A 200 -2.87 4.65 4.63
N CYS A 201 -2.27 5.64 5.30
CA CYS A 201 -1.18 5.39 6.24
C CYS A 201 -1.51 5.68 7.71
N GLY A 202 -2.46 6.56 7.98
CA GLY A 202 -2.76 7.07 9.33
C GLY A 202 -1.66 7.97 9.93
N THR A 203 -0.55 8.14 9.21
CA THR A 203 0.61 8.95 9.61
C THR A 203 0.52 10.37 9.05
N GLY A 204 1.31 11.30 9.62
CA GLY A 204 1.50 12.64 9.05
C GLY A 204 2.93 12.84 8.55
N GLY A 205 3.16 12.66 7.26
CA GLY A 205 4.46 12.95 6.61
C GLY A 205 5.60 11.98 6.97
N MET A 206 5.31 10.71 7.25
CA MET A 206 6.34 9.69 7.53
C MET A 206 6.87 9.04 6.24
N GLU A 207 7.72 9.76 5.50
CA GLU A 207 8.37 9.23 4.29
C GLU A 207 9.36 8.10 4.62
N VAL A 208 9.44 7.09 3.75
CA VAL A 208 10.39 5.97 3.87
C VAL A 208 11.79 6.40 3.40
N PHE A 209 12.81 6.15 4.22
CA PHE A 209 14.21 6.41 3.87
C PHE A 209 15.19 5.34 4.37
N GLY A 210 14.68 4.21 4.84
CA GLY A 210 15.47 3.05 5.29
C GLY A 210 14.72 1.74 5.07
N SER A 211 15.30 0.63 5.55
CA SER A 211 14.70 -0.70 5.40
C SER A 211 13.66 -1.01 6.48
N ALA A 212 12.80 -1.99 6.20
CA ALA A 212 11.93 -2.62 7.20
C ALA A 212 12.74 -3.11 8.44
N PRO A 213 12.11 -3.21 9.62
CA PRO A 213 10.68 -2.93 9.88
C PRO A 213 10.36 -1.45 10.14
N HIS A 214 11.37 -0.62 10.44
CA HIS A 214 11.14 0.77 10.88
C HIS A 214 11.32 1.82 9.77
N TYR A 215 11.71 1.42 8.57
CA TYR A 215 11.76 2.27 7.37
C TYR A 215 12.61 3.55 7.50
N GLY A 216 13.65 3.48 8.34
CA GLY A 216 14.57 4.60 8.64
C GLY A 216 14.17 5.41 9.89
N TRP A 217 12.96 5.21 10.40
CA TRP A 217 12.48 5.84 11.61
C TRP A 217 13.00 5.12 12.87
N ASP A 218 12.88 5.80 14.01
CA ASP A 218 13.41 5.32 15.27
C ASP A 218 12.47 4.27 15.86
N GLY A 219 12.88 2.99 15.77
CA GLY A 219 12.13 1.83 16.24
C GLY A 219 11.60 1.98 17.68
N SER A 220 12.37 2.63 18.56
CA SER A 220 12.01 2.74 19.98
C SER A 220 10.83 3.69 20.26
N LEU A 221 10.36 4.43 19.26
CA LEU A 221 9.25 5.38 19.41
C LEU A 221 7.90 4.79 18.97
N TYR A 222 7.91 3.64 18.29
CA TYR A 222 6.70 2.92 17.94
C TYR A 222 6.10 2.26 19.17
N THR A 223 4.79 2.42 19.35
CA THR A 223 4.00 1.62 20.30
C THR A 223 3.37 0.41 19.64
N GLU A 224 3.24 0.45 18.32
CA GLU A 224 2.81 -0.63 17.45
C GLU A 224 3.69 -0.60 16.21
N GLU A 225 4.10 -1.79 15.75
CA GLU A 225 4.98 -1.92 14.60
C GLU A 225 4.32 -1.40 13.32
N PRO A 226 5.10 -0.81 12.40
CA PRO A 226 4.66 -0.57 11.03
C PRO A 226 4.10 -1.81 10.35
N ILE A 227 2.95 -1.67 9.69
CA ILE A 227 2.27 -2.75 8.97
C ILE A 227 2.66 -2.82 7.50
N GLY A 228 3.44 -1.84 7.01
CA GLY A 228 3.89 -1.80 5.64
C GLY A 228 4.17 -0.39 5.15
N THR A 229 4.14 -0.24 3.83
CA THR A 229 4.34 1.03 3.15
C THR A 229 3.27 1.25 2.09
N TRP A 230 2.93 2.52 1.87
CA TRP A 230 2.03 2.93 0.81
C TRP A 230 2.72 3.94 -0.09
N SER A 231 2.67 3.68 -1.40
CA SER A 231 3.27 4.55 -2.40
C SER A 231 2.23 5.21 -3.29
N SER A 232 2.46 6.47 -3.62
CA SER A 232 1.68 7.18 -4.64
C SER A 232 2.53 8.18 -5.37
N PHE A 233 2.23 8.38 -6.65
CA PHE A 233 2.71 9.56 -7.36
C PHE A 233 2.10 10.81 -6.70
N GLU A 234 2.90 11.87 -6.54
CA GLU A 234 2.36 13.17 -6.17
C GLU A 234 1.38 13.60 -7.27
N ASN A 235 0.10 13.74 -6.94
CA ASN A 235 -0.84 14.43 -7.82
C ASN A 235 -0.36 15.88 -7.99
N ALA A 236 -0.59 16.48 -9.17
CA ALA A 236 -0.35 17.90 -9.39
C ALA A 236 -1.17 18.76 -8.42
N GLY A 237 -0.59 19.16 -7.29
CA GLY A 237 -1.20 20.02 -6.29
C GLY A 237 -0.14 20.90 -5.65
N LEU A 238 -0.41 22.22 -5.55
CA LEU A 238 0.37 23.31 -4.93
C LEU A 238 1.91 23.36 -5.17
N SER A 239 2.49 22.47 -5.97
CA SER A 239 3.89 22.51 -6.39
C SER A 239 4.07 23.55 -7.49
N GLY A 240 4.10 24.81 -7.04
CA GLY A 240 4.44 25.99 -7.83
C GLY A 240 4.80 27.21 -6.97
N GLN A 241 4.54 27.18 -5.65
CA GLN A 241 4.79 28.34 -4.76
C GLN A 241 5.77 28.09 -3.61
N GLY A 242 6.37 26.89 -3.48
CA GLY A 242 7.04 26.47 -2.23
C GLY A 242 8.44 25.87 -2.34
N GLY A 243 9.18 26.08 -3.43
CA GLY A 243 10.63 25.87 -3.47
C GLY A 243 11.18 24.43 -3.51
N ASN A 244 10.36 23.37 -3.36
CA ASN A 244 10.80 22.00 -3.62
C ASN A 244 10.39 21.57 -5.03
N ALA A 245 11.36 21.10 -5.83
CA ALA A 245 11.11 20.56 -7.16
C ALA A 245 10.19 19.33 -7.08
N GLN A 246 9.13 19.32 -7.88
CA GLN A 246 8.20 18.20 -7.95
C GLN A 246 8.92 16.95 -8.45
N VAL A 247 8.79 15.85 -7.70
CA VAL A 247 9.38 14.56 -8.09
C VAL A 247 8.35 13.83 -8.95
N THR A 248 8.44 14.00 -10.27
CA THR A 248 7.52 13.40 -11.25
C THR A 248 7.94 12.01 -11.71
N ASN A 249 9.16 11.57 -11.38
CA ASN A 249 9.77 10.34 -11.89
C ASN A 249 9.78 9.16 -10.89
N LYS A 250 9.33 9.37 -9.64
CA LYS A 250 9.18 8.29 -8.66
C LYS A 250 8.00 8.55 -7.73
N GLN A 251 7.34 7.47 -7.31
CA GLN A 251 6.33 7.54 -6.25
C GLN A 251 7.02 7.89 -4.93
N LYS A 252 6.34 8.70 -4.12
CA LYS A 252 6.73 8.83 -2.71
C LYS A 252 6.15 7.65 -1.95
N GLU A 253 6.95 7.11 -1.04
CA GLU A 253 6.61 5.98 -0.21
C GLU A 253 6.51 6.43 1.24
N PHE A 254 5.43 6.03 1.92
CA PHE A 254 5.13 6.42 3.28
C PHE A 254 4.90 5.20 4.17
N VAL A 255 5.29 5.30 5.44
CA VAL A 255 5.06 4.25 6.44
C VAL A 255 3.58 4.17 6.78
N GLN A 256 3.02 2.95 6.70
CA GLN A 256 1.67 2.63 7.17
C GLN A 256 1.71 2.15 8.62
N LEU A 257 0.80 2.68 9.43
CA LEU A 257 0.57 2.25 10.80
C LEU A 257 -0.83 1.63 10.95
N PRO A 258 -1.02 0.74 11.94
CA PRO A 258 -2.29 0.03 12.13
C PRO A 258 -3.44 0.97 12.50
N SER A 259 -3.16 2.17 13.04
CA SER A 259 -4.18 3.17 13.36
C SER A 259 -3.64 4.61 13.33
N VAL A 260 -4.56 5.60 13.27
CA VAL A 260 -4.20 7.02 13.39
C VAL A 260 -3.60 7.34 14.75
N ILE A 261 -4.10 6.71 15.82
CA ILE A 261 -3.58 6.93 17.17
C ILE A 261 -2.13 6.45 17.29
N SER A 262 -1.75 5.33 16.67
CA SER A 262 -0.36 4.87 16.64
C SER A 262 0.56 5.91 15.98
N GLY A 263 0.13 6.53 14.87
CA GLY A 263 0.89 7.59 14.20
C GLY A 263 1.00 8.90 15.00
N MET A 264 -0.08 9.32 15.65
CA MET A 264 -0.07 10.50 16.52
C MET A 264 0.80 10.27 17.76
N ARG A 265 0.74 9.06 18.32
CA ARG A 265 1.56 8.65 19.46
C ARG A 265 3.04 8.60 19.10
N TYR A 266 3.40 8.14 17.91
CA TYR A 266 4.77 8.24 17.41
C TYR A 266 5.26 9.70 17.40
N LYS A 267 4.45 10.65 16.88
CA LYS A 267 4.80 12.08 16.94
C LYS A 267 4.93 12.60 18.38
N ILE A 268 4.05 12.19 19.30
CA ILE A 268 4.15 12.55 20.72
C ILE A 268 5.48 12.07 21.30
N ASN A 269 5.79 10.78 21.13
CA ASN A 269 7.04 10.18 21.60
C ASN A 269 8.26 10.89 21.01
N TYR A 270 8.19 11.26 19.73
CA TYR A 270 9.21 12.05 19.06
C TYR A 270 9.39 13.44 19.71
N ILE A 271 8.30 14.18 19.93
CA ILE A 271 8.35 15.52 20.55
C ILE A 271 8.93 15.44 21.97
N ILE A 272 8.49 14.46 22.76
CA ILE A 272 8.98 14.23 24.12
C ILE A 272 10.48 13.88 24.10
N LYS A 273 10.91 12.93 23.25
CA LYS A 273 12.33 12.53 23.12
C LYS A 273 13.24 13.70 22.80
N TYR A 274 12.75 14.67 22.03
CA TYR A 274 13.49 15.85 21.64
C TYR A 274 13.11 17.11 22.44
N ASN A 275 12.63 16.98 23.67
CA ASN A 275 12.37 18.09 24.60
C ASN A 275 11.53 19.21 23.96
N GLY A 276 10.47 18.85 23.24
CA GLY A 276 9.57 19.80 22.62
C GLY A 276 9.93 20.26 21.22
N ASN A 277 11.14 19.96 20.72
CA ASN A 277 11.63 20.45 19.42
C ASN A 277 10.97 19.73 18.21
N PHE A 278 9.65 19.93 18.06
CA PHE A 278 8.80 19.28 17.06
C PHE A 278 9.20 19.62 15.62
N GLU A 279 9.82 20.78 15.40
CA GLU A 279 10.28 21.23 14.08
C GLU A 279 11.40 20.35 13.50
N ARG A 280 12.05 19.54 14.35
CA ARG A 280 12.99 18.49 13.92
C ARG A 280 12.32 17.46 13.01
N TRP A 281 11.00 17.34 13.08
CA TRP A 281 10.21 16.52 12.16
C TRP A 281 10.41 16.92 10.71
N PHE A 282 10.46 18.23 10.43
CA PHE A 282 10.64 18.77 9.08
C PHE A 282 12.11 18.81 8.66
N SER A 283 13.01 19.20 9.56
CA SER A 283 14.45 19.18 9.28
C SER A 283 15.32 18.94 10.52
N LYS A 284 16.28 18.01 10.39
CA LYS A 284 17.23 17.66 11.46
C LYS A 284 18.33 18.69 11.70
N THR A 285 18.62 19.57 10.75
CA THR A 285 19.78 20.48 10.83
C THR A 285 19.54 21.89 10.30
N ASP A 286 18.53 22.10 9.45
CA ASP A 286 18.28 23.40 8.82
C ASP A 286 17.37 24.27 9.69
N GLU A 287 17.94 25.33 10.28
CA GLU A 287 17.20 26.25 11.16
C GLU A 287 16.22 27.16 10.41
N THR A 288 16.50 27.50 9.15
CA THR A 288 15.58 28.28 8.32
C THR A 288 14.34 27.45 8.00
N ALA A 289 14.52 26.19 7.60
CA ALA A 289 13.44 25.24 7.37
C ALA A 289 12.57 25.05 8.63
N ARG A 290 13.21 24.90 9.80
CA ARG A 290 12.55 24.80 11.10
C ARG A 290 11.74 26.03 11.48
N SER A 291 12.31 27.21 11.30
CA SER A 291 11.64 28.48 11.60
C SER A 291 10.40 28.69 10.72
N THR A 292 10.50 28.35 9.44
CA THR A 292 9.37 28.33 8.51
C THR A 292 8.30 27.35 8.99
N TYR A 293 8.67 26.13 9.38
CA TYR A 293 7.72 25.14 9.89
C TYR A 293 6.96 25.62 11.13
N ARG A 294 7.67 26.19 12.12
CA ARG A 294 7.05 26.80 13.32
C ARG A 294 6.08 27.91 12.94
N THR A 295 6.46 28.77 12.00
CA THR A 295 5.62 29.90 11.55
C THR A 295 4.36 29.41 10.85
N THR A 296 4.47 28.41 9.97
CA THR A 296 3.32 27.81 9.28
C THR A 296 2.34 27.18 10.28
N LEU A 297 2.84 26.44 11.27
CA LEU A 297 2.00 25.81 12.29
C LEU A 297 1.23 26.84 13.14
N ARG A 298 1.81 28.01 13.42
CA ARG A 298 1.09 29.09 14.15
C ARG A 298 -0.17 29.56 13.43
N GLY A 299 -0.18 29.50 12.09
CA GLY A 299 -1.35 29.87 11.26
C GLY A 299 -2.47 28.82 11.26
N ILE A 300 -2.23 27.61 11.77
CA ILE A 300 -3.19 26.51 11.75
C ILE A 300 -4.03 26.50 13.03
N ARG A 301 -5.35 26.37 12.86
CA ARG A 301 -6.30 26.23 13.97
C ARG A 301 -6.43 24.77 14.43
N ASP A 302 -6.28 24.55 15.72
CA ASP A 302 -6.45 23.30 16.47
C ASP A 302 -7.91 23.03 16.84
N ARG A 303 -8.77 22.90 15.81
CA ARG A 303 -10.22 22.79 16.00
C ARG A 303 -10.62 21.60 16.88
N PHE A 304 -9.92 20.47 16.82
CA PHE A 304 -10.28 19.28 17.56
C PHE A 304 -9.92 19.43 19.04
N ILE A 305 -8.72 19.90 19.37
CA ILE A 305 -8.34 20.14 20.76
C ILE A 305 -9.16 21.24 21.42
N GLN A 306 -9.52 22.31 20.70
CA GLN A 306 -10.45 23.31 21.23
C GLN A 306 -11.82 22.71 21.54
N GLU A 307 -12.36 21.87 20.66
CA GLU A 307 -13.65 21.19 20.88
C GLU A 307 -13.57 20.20 22.05
N ILE A 308 -12.50 19.41 22.14
CA ILE A 308 -12.31 18.39 23.18
C ILE A 308 -12.12 19.03 24.56
N SER A 309 -11.42 20.17 24.65
CA SER A 309 -11.12 20.84 25.92
C SER A 309 -12.14 21.88 26.36
N GLY A 310 -13.09 22.24 25.47
CA GLY A 310 -14.20 23.15 25.75
C GLY A 310 -15.47 22.47 26.28
N ASN A 311 -15.50 21.14 26.30
CA ASN A 311 -16.48 20.30 27.01
C ASN A 311 -15.91 19.82 28.35
#